data_AF-A0A544XSW0-F1
#
_entry.id   AF-A0A544XSW0-F1
#
_cell.length_a   1.000
_cell.length_b   1.000
_cell.length_c   1.000
_cell.angle_alpha   90.00
_cell.angle_beta   90.00
_cell.angle_gamma   90.00
#
_symmetry.space_group_name_H-M   'P 1'
#
loop_
_entity.id
_entity.type
_entity.pdbx_description
1 polymer ?
#
loop_
_entity_poly.entity_id
_entity_poly.type
_entity_poly.pdbx_seq_one_letter_code
_entity_poly.pdbx_strand_id
1 'polypeptide(L)' 'MGEPLRTDKMSITVPADVAAELRARAGQGNVSAYVTHALVRQLEHDRLGDMVADLGEIHGPVTDEELAAARAEWPSA' A
#
# COMPACT_ATOMS: atom_id res chain seq x y z
N MET A 1 7.83 18.75 -21.57
CA MET A 1 8.82 17.64 -21.48
C MET A 1 9.00 17.38 -20.00
N GLY A 2 8.27 16.40 -19.44
CA GLY A 2 8.42 16.04 -18.03
C GLY A 2 9.82 15.48 -17.80
N GLU A 3 10.49 15.89 -16.74
CA GLU A 3 11.79 15.34 -16.39
C GLU A 3 11.70 13.81 -16.31
N PRO A 4 12.71 13.07 -16.83
CA PRO A 4 12.73 11.63 -16.66
C PRO A 4 12.65 11.31 -15.17
N LEU A 5 11.76 10.40 -14.78
CA LEU A 5 11.61 9.94 -13.40
C LEU A 5 12.99 9.57 -12.85
N ARG A 6 13.52 10.43 -11.98
CA ARG A 6 14.80 10.22 -11.35
C ARG A 6 14.66 9.05 -10.41
N THR A 7 15.49 8.03 -10.60
CA THR A 7 15.54 6.88 -9.71
C THR A 7 16.75 7.03 -8.80
N ASP A 8 16.51 6.96 -7.48
CA ASP A 8 17.57 6.95 -6.49
C ASP A 8 17.85 5.51 -6.07
N LYS A 9 19.13 5.11 -6.13
CA LYS A 9 19.55 3.78 -5.71
C LYS A 9 19.57 3.71 -4.18
N MET A 10 18.81 2.77 -3.64
CA MET A 10 18.79 2.45 -2.21
C MET A 10 19.33 1.03 -1.99
N SER A 11 20.22 0.87 -1.01
CA SER A 11 20.72 -0.44 -0.58
C SER A 11 20.08 -0.79 0.76
N ILE A 12 19.41 -1.94 0.82
CA ILE A 12 18.68 -2.38 2.01
C ILE A 12 19.13 -3.79 2.36
N THR A 13 19.35 -4.03 3.65
CA THR A 13 19.61 -5.38 4.17
C THR A 13 18.28 -6.02 4.50
N VAL A 14 18.07 -7.24 3.98
CA VAL A 14 16.87 -8.03 4.25
C VAL A 14 17.27 -9.44 4.67
N PRO A 15 16.44 -10.15 5.46
CA PRO A 15 16.64 -11.57 5.75
C PRO A 15 16.80 -12.41 4.48
N ALA A 16 17.64 -13.45 4.55
CA ALA A 16 18.01 -14.25 3.39
C ALA A 16 16.83 -15.06 2.81
N ASP A 17 15.96 -15.56 3.68
CA ASP A 17 14.70 -16.23 3.37
C ASP A 17 13.74 -15.29 2.62
N VAL A 18 13.54 -14.06 3.12
CA VAL A 18 12.72 -13.04 2.45
C VAL A 18 13.29 -12.69 1.08
N ALA A 19 14.62 -12.55 0.97
CA ALA A 19 15.28 -12.28 -0.30
C ALA A 19 15.12 -13.44 -1.30
N ALA A 20 15.07 -14.68 -0.83
CA ALA A 20 14.83 -15.85 -1.66
C ALA A 20 13.38 -15.90 -2.15
N GLU A 21 12.40 -15.68 -1.26
CA GLU A 21 10.99 -15.62 -1.62
C GLU A 21 10.71 -14.49 -2.63
N LEU A 22 11.28 -13.30 -2.38
CA LEU A 22 11.16 -12.17 -3.29
C LEU A 22 11.67 -12.49 -4.69
N ARG A 23 12.84 -13.13 -4.80
CA ARG A 23 13.39 -13.55 -6.11
C ARG A 23 12.52 -14.61 -6.77
N ALA A 24 11.99 -15.56 -6.01
CA ALA A 24 11.09 -16.59 -6.53
C ALA A 24 9.79 -15.98 -7.07
N ARG A 25 9.25 -14.96 -6.39
CA ARG A 25 7.99 -14.30 -6.77
C ARG A 25 8.15 -13.28 -7.89
N ALA A 26 9.20 -12.47 -7.85
CA ALA A 26 9.44 -11.44 -8.87
C ALA A 26 9.97 -12.04 -10.19
N GLY A 27 10.74 -13.12 -10.11
CA GLY A 27 11.49 -13.65 -11.25
C GLY A 27 12.81 -12.92 -11.47
N GLN A 28 13.68 -13.49 -12.31
CA GLN A 28 15.00 -12.94 -12.59
C GLN A 28 14.90 -11.55 -13.24
N GLY A 29 15.69 -10.59 -12.73
CA GLY A 29 15.73 -9.21 -13.24
C GLY A 29 14.59 -8.29 -12.78
N ASN A 30 13.50 -8.83 -12.23
CA ASN A 30 12.29 -8.07 -11.91
C ASN A 30 12.17 -7.66 -10.44
N VAL A 31 13.17 -8.01 -9.60
CA VAL A 31 13.16 -7.70 -8.16
C VAL A 31 12.97 -6.22 -7.89
N SER A 32 13.66 -5.35 -8.63
CA SER A 32 13.54 -3.89 -8.46
C SER A 32 12.13 -3.40 -8.76
N ALA A 33 11.55 -3.83 -9.89
CA ALA A 33 10.18 -3.45 -10.26
C ALA A 33 9.16 -3.96 -9.22
N TYR A 34 9.30 -5.21 -8.79
CA TYR A 34 8.44 -5.79 -7.76
C TYR A 34 8.50 -4.99 -6.45
N VAL A 35 9.71 -4.68 -5.97
CA VAL A 35 9.89 -3.92 -4.72
C VAL A 35 9.34 -2.51 -4.87
N THR A 36 9.58 -1.83 -5.99
CA THR A 36 9.01 -0.49 -6.24
C THR A 36 7.49 -0.51 -6.20
N HIS A 37 6.84 -1.47 -6.86
CA HIS A 37 5.38 -1.60 -6.81
C HIS A 37 4.88 -1.90 -5.40
N ALA A 38 5.55 -2.78 -4.66
CA ALA A 38 5.20 -3.10 -3.29
C ALA A 38 5.34 -1.87 -2.36
N LEU A 39 6.42 -1.09 -2.51
CA LEU A 39 6.65 0.13 -1.73
C LEU A 39 5.62 1.20 -2.03
N VAL A 40 5.30 1.44 -3.30
CA VAL A 40 4.24 2.40 -3.68
C VAL A 40 2.92 2.01 -3.06
N ARG A 41 2.51 0.74 -3.20
CA ARG A 41 1.28 0.23 -2.60
C ARG A 41 1.27 0.36 -1.09
N GLN A 42 2.39 0.07 -0.43
CA GLN A 42 2.49 0.17 1.02
C GLN A 42 2.34 1.62 1.49
N LEU A 43 3.04 2.56 0.85
CA LEU A 43 2.94 3.99 1.19
C LEU A 43 1.54 4.55 0.93
N GLU A 44 0.86 4.11 -0.12
CA GLU A 44 -0.54 4.46 -0.36
C GLU A 44 -1.44 3.93 0.76
N HIS A 45 -1.25 2.67 1.15
CA HIS A 45 -2.01 2.06 2.23
C HIS A 45 -1.75 2.73 3.58
N ASP A 46 -0.50 3.08 3.88
CA ASP A 46 -0.13 3.78 5.12
C ASP A 46 -0.83 5.15 5.18
N ARG A 47 -0.81 5.93 4.08
CA ARG A 47 -1.54 7.21 4.00
C ARG A 47 -3.05 7.06 4.16
N LEU A 48 -3.63 6.00 3.61
CA LEU A 48 -5.05 5.69 3.82
C LEU A 48 -5.33 5.36 5.29
N GLY A 49 -4.44 4.60 5.93
CA GLY A 49 -4.50 4.30 7.36
C GLY A 49 -4.45 5.57 8.22
N ASP A 50 -3.51 6.46 7.93
CA ASP A 50 -3.37 7.75 8.62
C ASP A 50 -4.65 8.59 8.48
N MET A 51 -5.18 8.69 7.26
CA MET A 51 -6.43 9.42 7.02
C MET A 51 -7.63 8.82 7.77
N VAL A 52 -7.74 7.49 7.82
CA VAL A 52 -8.79 6.80 8.58
C VAL A 52 -8.63 7.06 10.08
N ALA A 53 -7.40 7.08 10.59
CA ALA A 53 -7.14 7.40 11.99
C ALA A 53 -7.56 8.83 12.33
N ASP A 54 -7.16 9.82 11.51
CA ASP A 54 -7.54 11.23 11.68
C ASP A 54 -9.07 11.41 11.69
N LEU A 55 -9.77 10.75 10.75
CA LEU A 55 -11.23 10.79 10.71
C LEU A 55 -11.86 10.14 11.95
N GLY A 56 -11.28 9.06 12.46
CA GLY A 56 -11.71 8.41 13.70
C GLY A 56 -11.55 9.30 14.94
N GLU A 57 -10.50 10.12 14.99
CA GLU A 57 -10.32 11.12 16.06
C GLU A 57 -11.37 12.23 16.01
N ILE A 58 -11.75 12.67 14.80
CA ILE A 58 -12.72 13.77 14.60
C ILE A 58 -14.17 13.29 14.82
N HIS A 59 -14.51 12.11 14.30
CA HIS A 59 -15.89 11.63 14.23
C HIS A 59 -16.23 10.52 15.23
N GLY A 60 -15.21 9.90 15.84
CA GLY A 60 -15.39 8.70 16.64
C GLY A 60 -15.45 7.42 15.79
N PRO A 61 -15.56 6.25 16.43
CA PRO A 61 -15.62 4.97 15.73
C PRO A 61 -16.90 4.84 14.90
N VAL A 62 -16.79 4.26 13.70
CA VAL A 62 -17.95 3.92 12.87
C VAL A 62 -18.74 2.80 13.54
N THR A 63 -20.03 3.01 13.77
CA THR A 63 -20.91 2.00 14.35
C THR A 63 -21.37 0.98 13.31
N ASP A 64 -21.77 -0.22 13.78
CA ASP A 64 -22.29 -1.27 12.90
C ASP A 64 -23.56 -0.84 12.16
N GLU A 65 -24.39 0.02 12.78
CA GLU A 65 -25.62 0.56 12.19
C GLU A 65 -25.31 1.53 11.04
N GLU A 66 -24.39 2.48 11.25
CA GLU A 66 -23.93 3.41 10.21
C GLU A 66 -23.30 2.67 9.04
N LEU A 67 -22.50 1.64 9.33
CA LEU A 67 -21.84 0.85 8.30
C LEU A 67 -22.83 -0.03 7.52
N ALA A 68 -23.89 -0.54 8.18
CA ALA A 68 -24.97 -1.26 7.52
C ALA A 68 -25.80 -0.35 6.60
N ALA A 69 -26.14 0.86 7.06
CA ALA A 69 -26.84 1.86 6.25
C ALA A 69 -26.01 2.23 5.01
N ALA A 70 -24.73 2.55 5.19
CA ALA A 70 -23.83 2.87 4.08
C ALA A 70 -23.71 1.74 3.05
N ARG A 71 -23.64 0.47 3.50
CA ARG A 71 -23.61 -0.69 2.59
C ARG A 71 -24.92 -0.90 1.83
N ALA A 72 -26.06 -0.57 2.43
CA ALA A 72 -27.36 -0.66 1.75
C ALA A 72 -27.52 0.39 0.64
N GLU A 73 -26.90 1.56 0.81
CA GLU A 73 -26.87 2.63 -0.18
C GLU A 73 -25.78 2.47 -1.24
N TRP A 74 -24.73 1.69 -0.94
CA TRP A 74 -23.63 1.48 -1.87
C TRP A 74 -24.10 0.71 -3.11
N PRO A 75 -23.89 1.23 -4.33
CA PRO A 75 -24.23 0.49 -5.54
C PRO A 75 -23.40 -0.79 -5.60
N SER A 76 -24.05 -1.95 -5.47
CA SER A 76 -23.41 -3.22 -5.81
C SER A 76 -23.14 -3.20 -7.31
N ALA A 77 -21.87 -3.17 -7.70
CA ALA A 77 -21.44 -3.32 -9.09
C ALA A 77 -21.88 -4.66 -9.68
#